data_AF-A0A935X660-F1
#
_entry.id   AF-A0A935X660-F1
#
_cell.length_a   1.000
_cell.length_b   1.000
_cell.length_c   1.000
_cell.angle_alpha   90.00
_cell.angle_beta   90.00
_cell.angle_gamma   90.00
#
_symmetry.space_group_name_H-M   'P 1'
#
loop_
_entity.id
_entity.type
_entity.pdbx_description
1 polymer ?
#
loop_
_entity_poly.entity_id
_entity_poly.type
_entity_poly.pdbx_seq_one_letter_code
_entity_poly.pdbx_strand_id
1 'polypeptide(L)'
;MARGADPEPLDDGPLSVEDDIRRWAAMNGHLRTRLPFLVWTGSRDQVSNATLKPDATAVDVPGIGTVAFSVVQKIASNRSYFDRSSIEYLSRTPIRMRGTRSPDGGAFQARTLWPETWRLTASPALPLATAESLATLIQAEGGGASAPYATRVLWERTPGAAGHADRRAVLGFVLNGAQGDDDEAHGGHFAVFTGWLGPDRSMADWMVNNFYNLGTVSEKGIVAAMLPMDAYMTDLNSGQAWYRPSYVLVAILDDPAPAQQFQSAIIRVFERFYRQHVAYDHAQANCAGISVDTLAGLGWNYPRLGPTSHVKAVAGYFYSSVTDLDFSAGRKTFRYLTEKRVRL
;
A
#
# COMPACT_ATOMS: atom_id res chain seq x y z
N MET A 1 -0.14 26.86 -14.97
CA MET A 1 0.58 26.56 -13.72
C MET A 1 -0.23 27.10 -12.56
N ALA A 2 -0.99 26.25 -11.86
CA ALA A 2 -1.62 26.66 -10.61
C ALA A 2 -0.49 26.95 -9.61
N ARG A 3 -0.46 28.14 -9.02
CA ARG A 3 0.42 28.41 -7.88
C ARG A 3 0.09 27.36 -6.82
N GLY A 4 1.09 26.58 -6.39
CA GLY A 4 0.92 25.71 -5.23
C GLY A 4 0.40 26.56 -4.10
N ALA A 5 -0.71 26.17 -3.49
CA ALA A 5 -1.22 26.89 -2.32
C ALA A 5 -0.10 26.94 -1.29
N ASP A 6 0.13 28.12 -0.68
CA ASP A 6 1.09 28.24 0.41
C ASP A 6 0.74 27.20 1.48
N PRO A 7 1.73 26.53 2.08
CA PRO A 7 1.46 25.52 3.08
C PRO A 7 0.65 26.11 4.22
N GLU A 8 -0.44 25.45 4.59
CA GLU A 8 -1.32 25.91 5.66
C GLU A 8 -0.52 26.07 6.97
N PRO A 9 -0.61 27.22 7.67
CA PRO A 9 0.01 27.38 8.98
C PRO A 9 -0.58 26.34 9.94
N LEU A 10 0.30 25.70 10.71
CA LEU A 10 -0.04 24.60 11.62
C LEU A 10 0.18 25.05 13.07
N ASP A 11 -0.61 26.02 13.54
CA ASP A 11 -0.45 26.64 14.87
C ASP A 11 -1.25 25.93 15.98
N ASP A 12 -1.70 24.70 15.73
CA ASP A 12 -2.74 24.03 16.53
C ASP A 12 -2.20 23.14 17.68
N GLY A 13 -0.89 23.09 17.91
CA GLY A 13 -0.28 22.14 18.85
C GLY A 13 -0.43 20.66 18.42
N PRO A 14 -0.02 19.70 19.28
CA PRO A 14 -0.08 18.28 18.96
C PRO A 14 -1.53 17.76 19.08
N LEU A 15 -2.19 17.56 17.94
CA LEU A 15 -3.48 16.88 17.84
C LEU A 15 -3.28 15.41 17.44
N SER A 16 -4.23 14.55 17.80
CA SER A 16 -4.35 13.21 17.20
C SER A 16 -4.66 13.35 15.71
N VAL A 17 -4.37 12.30 14.91
CA VAL A 17 -4.71 12.29 13.47
C VAL A 17 -6.22 12.48 13.28
N GLU A 18 -7.04 11.77 14.06
CA GLU A 18 -8.50 11.86 14.00
C GLU A 18 -9.00 13.27 14.29
N ASP A 19 -8.50 13.91 15.36
CA ASP A 19 -8.95 15.25 15.75
C ASP A 19 -8.46 16.35 14.81
N ASP A 20 -7.24 16.23 14.29
CA ASP A 20 -6.73 17.13 13.26
C ASP A 20 -7.62 17.10 12.01
N ILE A 21 -7.85 15.89 11.48
CA ILE A 21 -8.65 15.74 10.25
C ILE A 21 -10.09 16.16 10.50
N ARG A 22 -10.67 15.85 11.65
CA ARG A 22 -12.03 16.30 12.01
C ARG A 22 -12.14 17.82 12.03
N ARG A 23 -11.23 18.50 12.72
CA ARG A 23 -11.22 19.97 12.81
C ARG A 23 -11.01 20.61 11.44
N TRP A 24 -10.07 20.08 10.67
CA TRP A 24 -9.76 20.55 9.33
C TRP A 24 -10.91 20.30 8.33
N ALA A 25 -11.56 19.15 8.42
CA ALA A 25 -12.70 18.79 7.59
C ALA A 25 -13.91 19.70 7.88
N ALA A 26 -14.15 20.06 9.14
CA ALA A 26 -15.20 21.01 9.54
C ALA A 26 -15.02 22.41 8.93
N MET A 27 -13.80 22.77 8.52
CA MET A 27 -13.48 24.00 7.80
C MET A 27 -13.47 23.81 6.27
N ASN A 28 -14.07 22.75 5.77
CA ASN A 28 -14.09 22.36 4.34
C ASN A 28 -12.69 22.12 3.75
N GLY A 29 -11.68 21.81 4.57
CA GLY A 29 -10.33 21.55 4.10
C GLY A 29 -10.25 20.37 3.13
N HIS A 30 -10.99 19.30 3.43
CA HIS A 30 -11.09 18.07 2.63
C HIS A 30 -11.67 18.26 1.23
N LEU A 31 -12.37 19.37 0.96
CA LEU A 31 -12.88 19.72 -0.37
C LEU A 31 -11.81 20.39 -1.26
N ARG A 32 -10.68 20.81 -0.67
CA ARG A 32 -9.59 21.42 -1.43
C ARG A 32 -8.73 20.32 -2.06
N THR A 33 -8.55 20.37 -3.38
CA THR A 33 -7.59 19.50 -4.06
C THR A 33 -6.18 19.84 -3.61
N ARG A 34 -5.44 18.84 -3.13
CA ARG A 34 -4.02 18.96 -2.79
C ARG A 34 -3.19 18.03 -3.67
N LEU A 35 -1.99 18.49 -4.00
CA LEU A 35 -0.98 17.61 -4.59
C LEU A 35 -0.20 16.95 -3.45
N PRO A 36 0.19 15.67 -3.60
CA PRO A 36 1.11 15.06 -2.66
C PRO A 36 2.45 15.80 -2.67
N PHE A 37 2.99 16.14 -1.50
CA PHE A 37 4.31 16.78 -1.41
C PHE A 37 5.46 15.80 -1.75
N LEU A 38 5.24 14.49 -1.59
CA LEU A 38 6.20 13.45 -1.95
C LEU A 38 5.50 12.23 -2.55
N VAL A 39 5.88 11.90 -3.79
CA VAL A 39 5.61 10.61 -4.40
C VAL A 39 6.95 9.90 -4.59
N TRP A 40 7.14 8.76 -3.93
CA TRP A 40 8.37 7.99 -3.98
C TRP A 40 8.27 6.89 -5.03
N THR A 41 8.90 7.09 -6.18
CA THR A 41 9.02 6.04 -7.21
C THR A 41 10.33 5.25 -7.09
N GLY A 42 11.32 5.81 -6.38
CA GLY A 42 12.64 5.21 -6.19
C GLY A 42 13.41 4.89 -7.48
N SER A 43 12.92 5.39 -8.62
CA SER A 43 13.33 5.02 -9.98
C SER A 43 13.16 6.21 -10.92
N ARG A 44 14.11 6.40 -11.81
CA ARG A 44 14.10 7.52 -12.79
C ARG A 44 13.26 7.20 -14.01
N ASP A 45 13.39 5.97 -14.50
CA ASP A 45 12.83 5.54 -15.77
C ASP A 45 11.67 4.57 -15.56
N GLN A 46 10.72 4.63 -16.48
CA GLN A 46 9.61 3.68 -16.59
C GLN A 46 9.56 3.14 -18.02
N VAL A 47 9.26 1.85 -18.13
CA VAL A 47 9.02 1.16 -19.41
C VAL A 47 7.75 0.33 -19.25
N SER A 48 6.87 0.35 -20.25
CA SER A 48 5.65 -0.47 -20.29
C SER A 48 5.71 -1.42 -21.48
N ASN A 49 4.90 -2.48 -21.41
CA ASN A 49 4.77 -3.53 -22.42
C ASN A 49 6.10 -4.21 -22.78
N ALA A 50 7.02 -4.30 -21.81
CA ALA A 50 8.29 -4.98 -22.02
C ALA A 50 8.12 -6.49 -21.88
N THR A 51 8.95 -7.28 -22.58
CA THR A 51 8.93 -8.75 -22.49
C THR A 51 10.27 -9.25 -21.97
N LEU A 52 10.27 -9.83 -20.77
CA LEU A 52 11.45 -10.41 -20.15
C LEU A 52 11.85 -11.70 -20.87
N LYS A 53 13.12 -11.83 -21.28
CA LYS A 53 13.63 -13.08 -21.86
C LYS A 53 13.71 -14.18 -20.80
N PRO A 54 13.57 -15.48 -21.17
CA PRO A 54 13.53 -16.59 -20.21
C PRO A 54 14.79 -16.78 -19.35
N ASP A 55 15.93 -16.24 -19.79
CA ASP A 55 17.19 -16.27 -19.05
C ASP A 55 17.38 -15.06 -18.11
N ALA A 56 16.48 -14.08 -18.20
CA ALA A 56 16.52 -12.79 -17.51
C ALA A 56 17.83 -12.02 -17.68
N THR A 57 18.47 -12.14 -18.84
CA THR A 57 19.66 -11.33 -19.20
C THR A 57 19.33 -10.17 -20.12
N ALA A 58 18.14 -10.21 -20.74
CA ALA A 58 17.67 -9.18 -21.64
C ALA A 58 16.15 -8.99 -21.54
N VAL A 59 15.70 -7.84 -22.02
CA VAL A 59 14.29 -7.48 -22.13
C VAL A 59 14.02 -6.85 -23.48
N ASP A 60 12.93 -7.25 -24.13
CA ASP A 60 12.44 -6.59 -25.34
C ASP A 60 11.61 -5.38 -24.96
N VAL A 61 12.02 -4.20 -25.41
CA VAL A 61 11.33 -2.93 -25.13
C VAL A 61 10.67 -2.40 -26.40
N PRO A 62 9.35 -2.14 -26.40
CA PRO A 62 8.65 -1.58 -27.56
C PRO A 62 9.29 -0.29 -28.06
N GLY A 63 9.52 -0.21 -29.37
CA GLY A 63 10.13 0.95 -30.03
C GLY A 63 11.64 1.12 -29.82
N ILE A 64 12.29 0.27 -29.02
CA ILE A 64 13.74 0.30 -28.78
C ILE A 64 14.40 -0.98 -29.30
N GLY A 65 13.77 -2.15 -29.05
CA GLY A 65 14.35 -3.46 -29.33
C GLY A 65 14.86 -4.14 -28.06
N THR A 66 15.71 -5.13 -28.21
CA THR A 66 16.28 -5.89 -27.09
C THR A 66 17.38 -5.10 -26.41
N VAL A 67 17.28 -4.93 -25.09
CA VAL A 67 18.30 -4.28 -24.25
C VAL A 67 18.78 -5.24 -23.16
N ALA A 68 20.01 -5.06 -22.69
CA ALA A 68 20.52 -5.82 -21.56
C ALA A 68 19.68 -5.54 -20.31
N PHE A 69 19.40 -6.59 -19.54
CA PHE A 69 18.55 -6.51 -18.36
C PHE A 69 19.32 -6.94 -17.12
N SER A 70 19.13 -6.19 -16.05
CA SER A 70 19.55 -6.56 -14.71
C SER A 70 18.50 -6.09 -13.70
N VAL A 71 18.57 -6.61 -12.49
CA VAL A 71 17.80 -6.12 -11.35
C VAL A 71 18.72 -5.38 -10.39
N VAL A 72 18.15 -4.52 -9.54
CA VAL A 72 18.89 -3.89 -8.44
C VAL A 72 19.55 -4.94 -7.53
N GLN A 73 20.45 -4.53 -6.65
CA GLN A 73 21.05 -5.46 -5.69
C GLN A 73 20.03 -5.84 -4.61
N LYS A 74 20.01 -7.12 -4.25
CA LYS A 74 19.27 -7.65 -3.11
C LYS A 74 19.83 -7.08 -1.81
N ILE A 75 18.98 -6.53 -0.94
CA ILE A 75 19.38 -6.15 0.42
C ILE A 75 19.52 -7.39 1.32
N ALA A 76 20.40 -7.32 2.31
CA ALA A 76 20.75 -8.49 3.15
C ALA A 76 19.56 -9.07 3.94
N SER A 77 18.63 -8.22 4.37
CA SER A 77 17.44 -8.63 5.14
C SER A 77 16.36 -9.30 4.29
N ASN A 78 16.34 -9.06 2.98
CA ASN A 78 15.31 -9.59 2.10
C ASN A 78 15.49 -11.11 1.98
N ARG A 79 14.44 -11.89 2.23
CA ARG A 79 14.48 -13.36 2.13
C ARG A 79 13.81 -13.87 0.87
N SER A 80 12.90 -13.11 0.30
CA SER A 80 12.15 -13.48 -0.90
C SER A 80 12.58 -12.57 -2.03
N TYR A 81 13.60 -12.91 -2.82
CA TYR A 81 14.12 -12.03 -3.88
C TYR A 81 13.85 -12.59 -5.27
N PHE A 82 13.96 -11.74 -6.29
CA PHE A 82 13.87 -12.12 -7.70
C PHE A 82 14.75 -13.35 -8.00
N ASP A 83 14.10 -14.47 -8.35
CA ASP A 83 14.72 -15.77 -8.58
C ASP A 83 14.17 -16.45 -9.85
N ARG A 84 14.47 -17.74 -10.04
CA ARG A 84 13.99 -18.52 -11.19
C ARG A 84 12.47 -18.54 -11.34
N SER A 85 11.73 -18.65 -10.23
CA SER A 85 10.26 -18.67 -10.24
C SER A 85 9.67 -17.32 -10.64
N SER A 86 10.28 -16.20 -10.18
CA SER A 86 9.94 -14.86 -10.67
C SER A 86 10.13 -14.75 -12.19
N ILE A 87 11.25 -15.27 -12.71
CA ILE A 87 11.55 -15.22 -14.15
C ILE A 87 10.53 -16.05 -14.94
N GLU A 88 10.23 -17.26 -14.48
CA GLU A 88 9.26 -18.16 -15.13
C GLU A 88 7.85 -17.55 -15.18
N TYR A 89 7.46 -16.82 -14.13
CA TYR A 89 6.18 -16.12 -14.08
C TYR A 89 6.18 -14.87 -14.97
N LEU A 90 7.16 -13.98 -14.80
CA LEU A 90 7.21 -12.66 -15.44
C LEU A 90 7.55 -12.72 -16.93
N SER A 91 8.26 -13.76 -17.39
CA SER A 91 8.57 -13.95 -18.83
C SER A 91 7.35 -14.34 -19.68
N ARG A 92 6.23 -14.72 -19.04
CA ARG A 92 4.99 -15.13 -19.75
C ARG A 92 3.99 -14.01 -19.96
N THR A 93 4.26 -12.82 -19.45
CA THR A 93 3.36 -11.67 -19.51
C THR A 93 4.13 -10.41 -19.88
N PRO A 94 3.51 -9.44 -20.56
CA PRO A 94 4.06 -8.09 -20.62
C PRO A 94 4.25 -7.55 -19.21
N ILE A 95 5.37 -6.86 -19.01
CA ILE A 95 5.72 -6.23 -17.74
C ILE A 95 5.91 -4.73 -17.91
N ARG A 96 5.45 -4.00 -16.90
CA ARG A 96 5.81 -2.61 -16.64
C ARG A 96 6.98 -2.60 -15.67
N MET A 97 8.04 -1.89 -16.00
CA MET A 97 9.25 -1.84 -15.19
C MET A 97 9.54 -0.41 -14.76
N ARG A 98 10.03 -0.25 -13.54
CA ARG A 98 10.68 1.00 -13.08
C ARG A 98 12.11 0.71 -12.72
N GLY A 99 13.01 1.64 -13.05
CA GLY A 99 14.42 1.47 -12.79
C GLY A 99 15.29 2.60 -13.33
N THR A 100 16.48 2.24 -13.77
CA THR A 100 17.46 3.17 -14.36
C THR A 100 17.93 2.62 -15.70
N ARG A 101 17.86 3.44 -16.75
CA ARG A 101 18.49 3.15 -18.04
C ARG A 101 19.96 3.58 -18.02
N SER A 102 20.81 2.81 -18.69
CA SER A 102 22.17 3.27 -18.98
C SER A 102 22.13 4.52 -19.88
N PRO A 103 23.13 5.42 -19.81
CA PRO A 103 23.16 6.62 -20.63
C PRO A 103 23.12 6.37 -22.15
N ASP A 104 23.65 5.23 -22.60
CA ASP A 104 23.64 4.78 -23.99
C ASP A 104 22.34 4.05 -24.39
N GLY A 105 21.42 3.82 -23.45
CA GLY A 105 20.16 3.13 -23.66
C GLY A 105 20.27 1.62 -23.86
N GLY A 106 21.49 1.05 -23.83
CA GLY A 106 21.75 -0.37 -24.09
C GLY A 106 21.39 -1.30 -22.94
N ALA A 107 21.14 -0.78 -21.73
CA ALA A 107 20.82 -1.56 -20.55
C ALA A 107 19.71 -0.92 -19.69
N PHE A 108 18.93 -1.78 -19.02
CA PHE A 108 17.94 -1.41 -18.03
C PHE A 108 18.19 -2.18 -16.73
N GLN A 109 18.38 -1.46 -15.62
CA GLN A 109 18.41 -2.05 -14.28
C GLN A 109 17.06 -1.81 -13.60
N ALA A 110 16.28 -2.87 -13.40
CA ALA A 110 14.94 -2.79 -12.82
C ALA A 110 14.95 -2.85 -11.28
N ARG A 111 14.12 -1.99 -10.69
CA ARG A 111 13.77 -1.96 -9.27
C ARG A 111 12.35 -2.48 -9.01
N THR A 112 11.46 -2.32 -9.98
CA THR A 112 10.06 -2.74 -9.91
C THR A 112 9.73 -3.49 -11.18
N LEU A 113 9.02 -4.62 -11.06
CA LEU A 113 8.53 -5.41 -12.19
C LEU A 113 7.03 -5.65 -11.97
N TRP A 114 6.15 -5.08 -12.78
CA TRP A 114 4.70 -5.18 -12.60
C TRP A 114 4.10 -6.01 -13.75
N PRO A 115 3.45 -7.15 -13.48
CA PRO A 115 2.69 -7.87 -14.49
C PRO A 115 1.56 -6.99 -15.03
N GLU A 116 1.60 -6.63 -16.31
CA GLU A 116 0.55 -5.78 -16.89
C GLU A 116 -0.79 -6.52 -17.05
N THR A 117 -0.84 -7.83 -16.79
CA THR A 117 -2.08 -8.61 -16.70
C THR A 117 -2.83 -8.41 -15.38
N TRP A 118 -2.22 -7.78 -14.37
CA TRP A 118 -2.90 -7.42 -13.13
C TRP A 118 -3.88 -6.26 -13.37
N ARG A 119 -5.06 -6.62 -13.89
CA ARG A 119 -6.14 -5.73 -14.29
C ARG A 119 -7.44 -6.18 -13.67
N LEU A 120 -8.28 -5.23 -13.26
CA LEU A 120 -9.60 -5.57 -12.78
C LEU A 120 -10.44 -6.18 -13.90
N THR A 121 -11.08 -7.34 -13.67
CA THR A 121 -12.06 -7.87 -14.62
C THR A 121 -13.43 -7.24 -14.41
N ALA A 122 -14.25 -7.23 -15.45
CA ALA A 122 -15.66 -6.82 -15.40
C ALA A 122 -16.56 -8.07 -15.39
N SER A 123 -16.41 -8.90 -14.35
CA SER A 123 -17.20 -10.13 -14.20
C SER A 123 -18.52 -9.85 -13.48
N PRO A 124 -19.58 -10.65 -13.68
CA PRO A 124 -20.79 -10.55 -12.88
C PRO A 124 -20.51 -10.64 -11.37
N ALA A 125 -21.32 -9.94 -10.57
CA ALA A 125 -21.21 -9.99 -9.13
C ALA A 125 -21.37 -11.42 -8.60
N LEU A 126 -20.39 -11.87 -7.83
CA LEU A 126 -20.37 -13.10 -7.06
C LEU A 126 -20.13 -12.74 -5.58
N PRO A 127 -21.19 -12.51 -4.79
CA PRO A 127 -21.09 -12.20 -3.36
C PRO A 127 -20.41 -13.32 -2.58
N LEU A 128 -19.95 -13.01 -1.36
CA LEU A 128 -19.37 -14.00 -0.45
C LEU A 128 -20.36 -15.13 -0.17
N ALA A 129 -19.87 -16.38 -0.16
CA ALA A 129 -20.68 -17.52 0.24
C ALA A 129 -21.00 -17.49 1.74
N THR A 130 -22.01 -18.24 2.20
CA THR A 130 -22.42 -18.24 3.62
C THR A 130 -21.30 -18.65 4.59
N ALA A 131 -20.40 -19.53 4.16
CA ALA A 131 -19.24 -19.97 4.95
C ALA A 131 -17.98 -19.11 4.72
N GLU A 132 -18.08 -18.06 3.92
CA GLU A 132 -16.97 -17.22 3.49
C GLU A 132 -17.05 -15.85 4.16
N SER A 133 -15.89 -15.36 4.60
CA SER A 133 -15.69 -13.99 5.06
C SER A 133 -14.48 -13.39 4.33
N LEU A 134 -14.33 -12.06 4.39
CA LEU A 134 -13.09 -11.42 3.91
C LEU A 134 -11.86 -11.97 4.65
N ALA A 135 -11.97 -12.27 5.95
CA ALA A 135 -10.88 -12.83 6.73
C ALA A 135 -10.48 -14.24 6.26
N THR A 136 -11.45 -15.11 5.97
CA THR A 136 -11.16 -16.46 5.45
C THR A 136 -10.59 -16.42 4.05
N LEU A 137 -11.00 -15.46 3.22
CA LEU A 137 -10.36 -15.21 1.93
C LEU A 137 -8.90 -14.82 2.10
N ILE A 138 -8.62 -13.87 3.00
CA ILE A 138 -7.25 -13.40 3.26
C ILE A 138 -6.34 -14.52 3.79
N GLN A 139 -6.90 -15.41 4.63
CA GLN A 139 -6.17 -16.48 5.29
C GLN A 139 -6.06 -17.77 4.46
N ALA A 140 -6.76 -17.86 3.31
CA ALA A 140 -6.91 -19.10 2.55
C ALA A 140 -5.57 -19.73 2.13
N GLU A 141 -4.55 -18.91 1.88
CA GLU A 141 -3.24 -19.36 1.38
C GLU A 141 -2.19 -19.56 2.48
N GLY A 142 -2.58 -19.45 3.77
CA GLY A 142 -1.69 -19.75 4.89
C GLY A 142 -0.40 -18.93 4.94
N GLY A 143 -0.36 -17.75 4.29
CA GLY A 143 0.82 -16.90 4.20
C GLY A 143 1.62 -17.00 2.89
N GLY A 144 1.23 -17.86 1.93
CA GLY A 144 1.87 -17.96 0.60
C GLY A 144 1.11 -17.22 -0.51
N ALA A 145 1.77 -16.98 -1.65
CA ALA A 145 1.16 -16.56 -2.92
C ALA A 145 1.20 -17.74 -3.90
N SER A 146 0.24 -18.65 -3.75
CA SER A 146 0.15 -19.93 -4.46
C SER A 146 -0.94 -19.93 -5.54
N ALA A 147 -1.92 -19.04 -5.44
CA ALA A 147 -2.98 -18.91 -6.43
C ALA A 147 -2.58 -17.95 -7.57
N PRO A 148 -3.12 -18.15 -8.79
CA PRO A 148 -2.99 -17.15 -9.84
C PRO A 148 -3.73 -15.86 -9.45
N TYR A 149 -3.29 -14.73 -10.04
CA TYR A 149 -4.02 -13.47 -9.93
C TYR A 149 -5.49 -13.65 -10.31
N ALA A 150 -6.38 -13.21 -9.44
CA ALA A 150 -7.82 -13.31 -9.63
C ALA A 150 -8.51 -12.03 -9.14
N THR A 151 -9.67 -11.75 -9.74
CA THR A 151 -10.55 -10.66 -9.31
C THR A 151 -11.97 -11.17 -9.20
N ARG A 152 -12.71 -10.68 -8.20
CA ARG A 152 -14.10 -11.05 -7.94
C ARG A 152 -14.89 -9.81 -7.61
N VAL A 153 -15.97 -9.59 -8.34
CA VAL A 153 -16.92 -8.52 -8.03
C VAL A 153 -17.80 -9.03 -6.89
N LEU A 154 -17.70 -8.44 -5.70
CA LEU A 154 -18.47 -8.90 -4.54
C LEU A 154 -19.89 -8.32 -4.52
N TRP A 155 -20.08 -7.14 -5.09
CA TRP A 155 -21.35 -6.41 -5.07
C TRP A 155 -21.35 -5.32 -6.13
N GLU A 156 -22.54 -5.02 -6.67
CA GLU A 156 -22.80 -3.88 -7.54
C GLU A 156 -24.10 -3.20 -7.12
N ARG A 157 -24.12 -1.86 -7.13
CA ARG A 157 -25.37 -1.10 -6.94
C ARG A 157 -26.36 -1.38 -8.06
N THR A 158 -25.84 -1.38 -9.28
CA THR A 158 -26.58 -1.70 -10.51
C THR A 158 -25.87 -2.88 -11.16
N PRO A 159 -26.47 -4.08 -11.17
CA PRO A 159 -25.83 -5.26 -11.76
C PRO A 159 -25.35 -5.04 -13.19
N GLY A 160 -24.11 -5.42 -13.49
CA GLY A 160 -23.47 -5.22 -14.80
C GLY A 160 -22.89 -3.81 -15.03
N ALA A 161 -23.01 -2.89 -14.05
CA ALA A 161 -22.46 -1.55 -14.18
C ALA A 161 -20.93 -1.50 -14.11
N ALA A 162 -20.26 -2.51 -13.55
CA ALA A 162 -18.81 -2.56 -13.46
C ALA A 162 -18.10 -2.65 -14.83
N GLY A 163 -18.83 -2.98 -15.91
CA GLY A 163 -18.30 -3.08 -17.28
C GLY A 163 -18.23 -1.77 -18.08
N HIS A 164 -18.63 -0.63 -17.51
CA HIS A 164 -18.68 0.62 -18.27
C HIS A 164 -17.27 1.19 -18.49
N ALA A 165 -16.99 1.64 -19.72
CA ALA A 165 -15.69 2.16 -20.18
C ALA A 165 -15.33 3.55 -19.60
N ASP A 166 -16.21 4.13 -18.80
CA ASP A 166 -16.00 5.46 -18.23
C ASP A 166 -14.91 5.45 -17.18
N ARG A 167 -14.14 6.54 -17.16
CA ARG A 167 -13.16 6.78 -16.11
C ARG A 167 -13.87 6.97 -14.77
N ARG A 168 -13.69 6.05 -13.82
CA ARG A 168 -14.30 6.11 -12.48
C ARG A 168 -13.25 6.25 -11.40
N ALA A 169 -13.57 6.97 -10.33
CA ALA A 169 -12.68 7.06 -9.19
C ALA A 169 -12.65 5.72 -8.45
N VAL A 170 -11.50 5.40 -7.87
CA VAL A 170 -11.38 4.25 -6.97
C VAL A 170 -10.89 4.70 -5.61
N LEU A 171 -11.39 4.01 -4.59
CA LEU A 171 -10.91 4.03 -3.22
C LEU A 171 -10.83 2.57 -2.76
N GLY A 172 -9.78 2.21 -2.05
CA GLY A 172 -9.69 0.84 -1.57
C GLY A 172 -8.59 0.62 -0.57
N PHE A 173 -8.45 -0.66 -0.20
CA PHE A 173 -7.56 -1.12 0.85
C PHE A 173 -6.67 -2.23 0.31
N VAL A 174 -5.38 -2.18 0.63
CA VAL A 174 -4.48 -3.31 0.46
C VAL A 174 -4.23 -3.94 1.83
N LEU A 175 -4.38 -5.26 1.90
CA LEU A 175 -3.82 -6.10 2.95
C LEU A 175 -2.74 -6.97 2.32
N ASN A 176 -1.50 -6.72 2.70
CA ASN A 176 -0.40 -7.61 2.42
C ASN A 176 -0.20 -8.51 3.62
N GLY A 177 -0.10 -9.83 3.42
CA GLY A 177 0.29 -10.74 4.48
C GLY A 177 1.71 -10.46 4.97
N ALA A 178 2.03 -11.01 6.14
CA ALA A 178 3.38 -10.94 6.69
C ALA A 178 4.37 -11.51 5.67
N GLN A 179 5.33 -10.69 5.29
CA GLN A 179 6.46 -11.10 4.49
C GLN A 179 7.37 -11.89 5.44
N GLY A 180 7.86 -13.07 5.05
CA GLY A 180 8.80 -13.85 5.89
C GLY A 180 10.12 -13.12 6.23
N ASP A 181 10.28 -11.89 5.74
CA ASP A 181 11.35 -10.91 5.93
C ASP A 181 10.87 -9.50 6.32
N ASP A 182 9.61 -9.34 6.72
CA ASP A 182 9.12 -8.11 7.37
C ASP A 182 9.11 -8.33 8.88
N ASP A 183 10.30 -8.19 9.47
CA ASP A 183 10.53 -8.39 10.90
C ASP A 183 9.74 -7.37 11.77
N GLU A 184 9.21 -6.29 11.17
CA GLU A 184 8.40 -5.27 11.86
C GLU A 184 6.88 -5.56 11.83
N ALA A 185 6.38 -6.39 10.91
CA ALA A 185 4.96 -6.62 10.68
C ALA A 185 4.51 -8.05 11.05
N HIS A 186 4.18 -8.27 12.33
CA HIS A 186 3.71 -9.58 12.82
C HIS A 186 2.42 -10.10 12.13
N GLY A 187 1.63 -9.23 11.49
CA GLY A 187 0.36 -9.57 10.83
C GLY A 187 0.24 -9.14 9.36
N GLY A 188 1.29 -8.53 8.79
CA GLY A 188 1.25 -7.93 7.45
C GLY A 188 1.13 -6.41 7.42
N HIS A 189 0.93 -5.83 6.23
CA HIS A 189 0.93 -4.38 6.02
C HIS A 189 -0.39 -3.89 5.39
N PHE A 190 -0.97 -2.84 5.98
CA PHE A 190 -2.23 -2.23 5.57
C PHE A 190 -1.98 -0.88 4.91
N ALA A 191 -2.64 -0.62 3.79
CA ALA A 191 -2.65 0.71 3.18
C ALA A 191 -3.99 1.03 2.54
N VAL A 192 -4.31 2.33 2.49
CA VAL A 192 -5.43 2.84 1.69
C VAL A 192 -4.87 3.42 0.40
N PHE A 193 -5.55 3.17 -0.71
CA PHE A 193 -5.20 3.74 -2.00
C PHE A 193 -6.37 4.48 -2.64
N THR A 194 -6.03 5.43 -3.50
CA THR A 194 -6.98 6.13 -4.37
C THR A 194 -6.47 6.11 -5.80
N GLY A 195 -7.36 6.33 -6.77
CA GLY A 195 -6.93 6.36 -8.15
C GLY A 195 -8.09 6.57 -9.11
N TRP A 196 -7.82 6.25 -10.37
CA TRP A 196 -8.81 6.25 -11.42
C TRP A 196 -8.74 4.93 -12.17
N LEU A 197 -9.89 4.26 -12.30
CA LEU A 197 -10.04 3.13 -13.19
C LEU A 197 -10.29 3.67 -14.59
N GLY A 198 -9.38 3.37 -15.52
CA GLY A 198 -9.53 3.70 -16.94
C GLY A 198 -10.06 2.52 -17.78
N PRO A 199 -10.22 2.71 -19.10
CA PRO A 199 -10.65 1.66 -20.03
C PRO A 199 -9.74 0.43 -20.04
N ASP A 200 -8.46 0.62 -19.77
CA ASP A 200 -7.48 -0.46 -19.70
C ASP A 200 -7.59 -1.29 -18.40
N ARG A 201 -8.36 -0.80 -17.42
CA ARG A 201 -8.60 -1.41 -16.10
C ARG A 201 -7.31 -1.68 -15.32
N SER A 202 -6.24 -0.96 -15.62
CA SER A 202 -4.98 -1.02 -14.88
C SER A 202 -5.13 -0.40 -13.50
N MET A 203 -4.37 -0.94 -12.56
CA MET A 203 -4.21 -0.40 -11.21
C MET A 203 -2.80 0.11 -10.93
N ALA A 204 -1.85 -0.04 -11.87
CA ALA A 204 -0.43 0.25 -11.67
C ALA A 204 -0.14 1.68 -11.17
N ASP A 205 -0.98 2.64 -11.58
CA ASP A 205 -0.83 4.07 -11.25
C ASP A 205 -1.68 4.52 -10.04
N TRP A 206 -2.39 3.62 -9.38
CA TRP A 206 -3.15 4.00 -8.17
C TRP A 206 -2.20 4.42 -7.06
N MET A 207 -2.56 5.48 -6.35
CA MET A 207 -1.74 6.07 -5.31
C MET A 207 -1.96 5.33 -4.00
N VAL A 208 -0.94 4.63 -3.53
CA VAL A 208 -0.93 3.93 -2.25
C VAL A 208 -0.26 4.82 -1.20
N ASN A 209 -0.94 4.99 -0.07
CA ASN A 209 -0.45 5.77 1.07
C ASN A 209 0.39 4.87 1.97
N ASN A 210 1.71 4.85 1.75
CA ASN A 210 2.62 3.93 2.40
C ASN A 210 3.25 4.54 3.65
N PHE A 211 2.99 3.93 4.80
CA PHE A 211 3.52 4.37 6.08
C PHE A 211 4.53 3.35 6.61
N TYR A 212 5.80 3.77 6.65
CA TYR A 212 6.89 3.10 7.36
C TYR A 212 7.32 3.93 8.56
N ASN A 213 8.26 3.42 9.36
CA ASN A 213 8.83 4.14 10.49
C ASN A 213 9.25 5.57 10.11
N LEU A 214 8.88 6.48 11.01
CA LEU A 214 8.75 7.89 10.72
C LEU A 214 10.06 8.65 11.01
N GLY A 215 10.57 9.39 10.01
CA GLY A 215 11.82 10.15 10.12
C GLY A 215 13.08 9.29 9.98
N THR A 216 12.92 7.99 9.76
CA THR A 216 14.01 7.06 9.48
C THR A 216 13.80 6.42 8.11
N VAL A 217 14.91 6.04 7.49
CA VAL A 217 14.88 5.11 6.37
C VAL A 217 14.74 3.73 7.01
N SER A 218 13.70 2.98 6.67
CA SER A 218 13.57 1.59 7.12
C SER A 218 14.78 0.76 6.67
N GLU A 219 14.97 -0.40 7.27
CA GLU A 219 15.98 -1.40 6.88
C GLU A 219 15.87 -1.81 5.40
N LYS A 220 14.70 -1.60 4.79
CA LYS A 220 14.42 -1.84 3.36
C LYS A 220 14.69 -0.63 2.47
N GLY A 221 15.20 0.47 3.01
CA GLY A 221 15.46 1.70 2.23
C GLY A 221 14.20 2.51 1.91
N ILE A 222 13.09 2.26 2.63
CA ILE A 222 11.79 2.85 2.37
C ILE A 222 11.54 3.99 3.35
N VAL A 223 10.99 5.09 2.84
CA VAL A 223 10.50 6.22 3.62
C VAL A 223 8.97 6.24 3.57
N ALA A 224 8.32 6.78 4.60
CA ALA A 224 6.89 7.00 4.59
C ALA A 224 6.51 7.99 3.48
N ALA A 225 5.87 7.53 2.42
CA ALA A 225 5.57 8.34 1.25
C ALA A 225 4.33 7.80 0.52
N MET A 226 3.86 8.52 -0.48
CA MET A 226 2.90 7.97 -1.41
C MET A 226 3.65 7.27 -2.55
N LEU A 227 3.16 6.12 -3.00
CA LEU A 227 3.77 5.37 -4.10
C LEU A 227 2.70 5.00 -5.13
N PRO A 228 3.05 4.91 -6.42
CA PRO A 228 2.20 4.19 -7.36
C PRO A 228 2.11 2.71 -6.95
N MET A 229 0.97 2.08 -7.24
CA MET A 229 0.66 0.69 -6.88
C MET A 229 1.73 -0.28 -7.40
N ASP A 230 2.27 -0.03 -8.59
CA ASP A 230 3.35 -0.86 -9.13
C ASP A 230 4.59 -0.85 -8.21
N ALA A 231 5.06 0.33 -7.81
CA ALA A 231 6.18 0.45 -6.87
C ALA A 231 5.85 -0.16 -5.50
N TYR A 232 4.64 0.07 -4.98
CA TYR A 232 4.25 -0.46 -3.67
C TYR A 232 4.15 -1.99 -3.65
N MET A 233 3.58 -2.60 -4.68
CA MET A 233 3.30 -4.03 -4.72
C MET A 233 4.46 -4.85 -5.26
N THR A 234 5.33 -4.28 -6.09
CA THR A 234 6.31 -5.07 -6.86
C THR A 234 7.73 -4.51 -6.89
N ASP A 235 8.07 -3.59 -5.98
CA ASP A 235 9.46 -3.29 -5.68
C ASP A 235 10.20 -4.56 -5.22
N LEU A 236 11.37 -4.81 -5.81
CA LEU A 236 12.15 -6.04 -5.62
C LEU A 236 12.75 -6.18 -4.22
N ASN A 237 12.79 -5.12 -3.42
CA ASN A 237 13.28 -5.15 -2.06
C ASN A 237 12.19 -4.99 -0.99
N SER A 238 10.92 -4.75 -1.39
CA SER A 238 9.86 -4.40 -0.43
C SER A 238 8.43 -4.80 -0.80
N GLY A 239 8.10 -4.90 -2.09
CA GLY A 239 6.73 -5.17 -2.57
C GLY A 239 6.46 -6.64 -2.85
N GLN A 240 7.16 -7.20 -3.85
CA GLN A 240 7.10 -8.60 -4.35
C GLN A 240 5.81 -9.39 -4.04
N ALA A 241 4.66 -8.86 -4.45
CA ALA A 241 3.35 -9.47 -4.22
C ALA A 241 3.14 -10.85 -4.88
N TRP A 242 4.09 -11.33 -5.69
CA TRP A 242 4.10 -12.72 -6.18
C TRP A 242 4.70 -13.72 -5.19
N TYR A 243 5.31 -13.28 -4.09
CA TYR A 243 5.82 -14.14 -3.02
C TYR A 243 5.02 -14.05 -1.72
N ARG A 244 4.17 -13.03 -1.59
CA ARG A 244 3.33 -12.83 -0.39
C ARG A 244 1.85 -12.76 -0.77
N PRO A 245 0.94 -13.31 0.05
CA PRO A 245 -0.47 -13.14 -0.18
C PRO A 245 -0.82 -11.66 -0.07
N SER A 246 -1.39 -11.11 -1.13
CA SER A 246 -1.78 -9.70 -1.21
C SER A 246 -3.22 -9.61 -1.68
N TYR A 247 -4.06 -9.00 -0.85
CA TYR A 247 -5.47 -8.80 -1.12
C TYR A 247 -5.78 -7.33 -1.29
N VAL A 248 -6.49 -7.00 -2.35
CA VAL A 248 -6.91 -5.63 -2.66
C VAL A 248 -8.43 -5.58 -2.67
N LEU A 249 -9.03 -4.80 -1.77
CA LEU A 249 -10.45 -4.50 -1.79
C LEU A 249 -10.65 -3.16 -2.49
N VAL A 250 -11.37 -3.15 -3.61
CA VAL A 250 -11.59 -1.95 -4.44
C VAL A 250 -13.05 -1.55 -4.42
N ALA A 251 -13.33 -0.29 -4.11
CA ALA A 251 -14.61 0.36 -4.40
C ALA A 251 -14.45 1.23 -5.66
N ILE A 252 -15.27 0.96 -6.67
CA ILE A 252 -15.39 1.79 -7.88
C ILE A 252 -16.56 2.75 -7.65
N LEU A 253 -16.29 4.05 -7.73
CA LEU A 253 -17.21 5.09 -7.29
C LEU A 253 -17.76 5.89 -8.48
N ASP A 254 -19.06 6.14 -8.48
CA ASP A 254 -19.72 7.06 -9.42
C ASP A 254 -19.38 8.52 -9.08
N ASP A 255 -19.42 8.85 -7.79
CA ASP A 255 -18.99 10.13 -7.26
C ASP A 255 -17.50 10.04 -6.85
N PRO A 256 -16.60 10.85 -7.44
CA PRO A 256 -15.20 10.85 -7.07
C PRO A 256 -14.92 11.49 -5.71
N ALA A 257 -15.88 12.21 -5.11
CA ALA A 257 -15.66 13.00 -3.90
C ALA A 257 -15.08 12.18 -2.73
N PRO A 258 -15.58 10.97 -2.37
CA PRO A 258 -15.04 10.23 -1.23
C PRO A 258 -13.55 9.87 -1.39
N ALA A 259 -13.12 9.47 -2.61
CA ALA A 259 -11.72 9.18 -2.90
C ALA A 259 -10.86 10.44 -2.83
N GLN A 260 -11.34 11.56 -3.38
CA GLN A 260 -10.61 12.83 -3.36
C GLN A 260 -10.49 13.40 -1.94
N GLN A 261 -11.55 13.35 -1.15
CA GLN A 261 -11.56 13.82 0.24
C GLN A 261 -10.58 13.02 1.10
N PHE A 262 -10.58 11.69 0.96
CA PHE A 262 -9.60 10.84 1.62
C PHE A 262 -8.17 11.19 1.17
N GLN A 263 -7.93 11.33 -0.13
CA GLN A 263 -6.60 11.67 -0.62
C GLN A 263 -6.12 13.03 -0.11
N SER A 264 -6.97 14.05 -0.10
CA SER A 264 -6.61 15.36 0.46
C SER A 264 -6.34 15.30 1.97
N ALA A 265 -7.12 14.52 2.72
CA ALA A 265 -6.92 14.32 4.15
C ALA A 265 -5.60 13.61 4.45
N ILE A 266 -5.29 12.52 3.76
CA ILE A 266 -4.05 11.78 4.00
C ILE A 266 -2.81 12.57 3.54
N ILE A 267 -2.92 13.40 2.48
CA ILE A 267 -1.87 14.38 2.12
C ILE A 267 -1.59 15.31 3.31
N ARG A 268 -2.63 15.86 3.95
CA ARG A 268 -2.45 16.69 5.15
C ARG A 268 -1.78 15.93 6.28
N VAL A 269 -2.16 14.67 6.52
CA VAL A 269 -1.50 13.85 7.54
C VAL A 269 -0.02 13.71 7.25
N PHE A 270 0.36 13.38 6.01
CA PHE A 270 1.77 13.30 5.64
C PHE A 270 2.48 14.67 5.73
N GLU A 271 1.84 15.78 5.34
CA GLU A 271 2.43 17.14 5.48
C GLU A 271 2.72 17.48 6.95
N ARG A 272 1.73 17.26 7.84
CA ARG A 272 1.92 17.47 9.29
C ARG A 272 2.97 16.51 9.83
N PHE A 273 2.97 15.29 9.32
CA PHE A 273 3.92 14.27 9.72
C PHE A 273 5.37 14.68 9.37
N TYR A 274 5.64 15.07 8.12
CA TYR A 274 6.97 15.52 7.70
C TYR A 274 7.43 16.80 8.40
N ARG A 275 6.49 17.62 8.87
CA ARG A 275 6.78 18.80 9.71
C ARG A 275 6.98 18.48 11.19
N GLN A 276 6.89 17.21 11.61
CA GLN A 276 6.97 16.78 13.01
C GLN A 276 5.87 17.39 13.89
N HIS A 277 4.69 17.66 13.32
CA HIS A 277 3.54 18.28 14.00
C HIS A 277 2.47 17.25 14.43
N VAL A 278 2.82 15.95 14.42
CA VAL A 278 2.00 14.84 14.91
C VAL A 278 2.84 14.08 15.93
N ALA A 279 2.30 13.84 17.13
CA ALA A 279 2.98 13.02 18.12
C ALA A 279 3.04 11.56 17.63
N TYR A 280 4.23 11.05 17.31
CA TYR A 280 4.39 9.69 16.82
C TYR A 280 4.57 8.70 17.98
N ASP A 281 3.55 7.86 18.20
CA ASP A 281 3.65 6.64 19.00
C ASP A 281 3.44 5.45 18.07
N HIS A 282 4.50 4.68 17.79
CA HIS A 282 4.49 3.60 16.79
C HIS A 282 3.37 2.57 17.01
N ALA A 283 2.96 2.32 18.26
CA ALA A 283 1.87 1.39 18.54
C ALA A 283 0.48 1.94 18.15
N GLN A 284 0.31 3.27 18.22
CA GLN A 284 -0.97 3.94 17.96
C GLN A 284 -1.05 4.59 16.57
N ALA A 285 0.10 4.91 15.99
CA ALA A 285 0.28 5.59 14.70
C ALA A 285 0.98 4.67 13.68
N ASN A 286 0.68 3.38 13.71
CA ASN A 286 1.08 2.46 12.64
C ASN A 286 0.26 2.73 11.35
N CYS A 287 0.59 2.02 10.27
CA CYS A 287 -0.06 2.18 8.96
C CYS A 287 -1.60 2.03 9.00
N ALA A 288 -2.11 1.07 9.78
CA ALA A 288 -3.53 0.85 9.99
C ALA A 288 -4.17 1.99 10.80
N GLY A 289 -3.59 2.32 11.96
CA GLY A 289 -4.05 3.38 12.84
C GLY A 289 -4.16 4.73 12.15
N ILE A 290 -3.11 5.19 11.44
CA ILE A 290 -3.13 6.47 10.73
C ILE A 290 -4.23 6.50 9.67
N SER A 291 -4.34 5.43 8.89
CA SER A 291 -5.33 5.33 7.82
C SER A 291 -6.76 5.35 8.36
N VAL A 292 -7.02 4.58 9.42
CA VAL A 292 -8.33 4.44 10.07
C VAL A 292 -8.72 5.72 10.82
N ASP A 293 -7.77 6.40 11.44
CA ASP A 293 -7.99 7.69 12.10
C ASP A 293 -8.30 8.80 11.09
N THR A 294 -7.66 8.75 9.91
CA THR A 294 -7.98 9.67 8.81
C THR A 294 -9.43 9.48 8.34
N LEU A 295 -9.87 8.22 8.16
CA LEU A 295 -11.25 7.91 7.80
C LEU A 295 -12.24 8.35 8.90
N ALA A 296 -11.92 8.09 10.17
CA ALA A 296 -12.73 8.51 11.31
C ALA A 296 -12.84 10.04 11.41
N GLY A 297 -11.75 10.77 11.15
CA GLY A 297 -11.73 12.22 11.11
C GLY A 297 -12.62 12.80 10.00
N LEU A 298 -12.71 12.10 8.85
CA LEU A 298 -13.65 12.42 7.77
C LEU A 298 -15.10 12.01 8.07
N GLY A 299 -15.37 11.41 9.23
CA GLY A 299 -16.72 11.00 9.65
C GLY A 299 -17.16 9.63 9.12
N TRP A 300 -16.23 8.78 8.66
CA TRP A 300 -16.57 7.42 8.28
C TRP A 300 -16.93 6.58 9.50
N ASN A 301 -18.06 5.87 9.42
CA ASN A 301 -18.52 4.97 10.46
C ASN A 301 -18.03 3.55 10.18
N TYR A 302 -17.33 2.96 11.13
CA TYR A 302 -16.93 1.54 11.09
C TYR A 302 -17.07 0.91 12.49
N PRO A 303 -17.24 -0.42 12.58
CA PRO A 303 -17.32 -1.10 13.86
C PRO A 303 -16.04 -0.92 14.67
N ARG A 304 -16.15 -0.32 15.86
CA ARG A 304 -15.03 -0.20 16.80
C ARG A 304 -14.86 -1.53 17.53
N LEU A 305 -13.96 -2.38 17.01
CA LEU A 305 -13.57 -3.60 17.70
C LEU A 305 -12.60 -3.25 18.83
N GLY A 306 -13.04 -3.49 20.08
CA GLY A 306 -12.22 -3.28 21.28
C GLY A 306 -10.93 -4.12 21.29
N PRO A 307 -10.11 -3.99 22.34
CA PRO A 307 -8.83 -4.67 22.43
C PRO A 307 -8.93 -6.18 22.29
N THR A 308 -7.82 -6.81 21.91
CA THR A 308 -7.74 -8.27 21.77
C THR A 308 -7.96 -8.96 23.11
N SER A 309 -7.28 -8.51 24.18
CA SER A 309 -7.55 -8.86 25.58
C SER A 309 -6.60 -8.13 26.52
N HIS A 310 -7.12 -7.46 27.55
CA HIS A 310 -6.29 -6.84 28.60
C HIS A 310 -5.47 -7.86 29.40
N VAL A 311 -6.03 -9.06 29.64
CA VAL A 311 -5.32 -10.13 30.37
C VAL A 311 -4.11 -10.62 29.56
N LYS A 312 -4.29 -10.82 28.24
CA LYS A 312 -3.16 -11.15 27.35
C LYS A 312 -2.14 -10.01 27.28
N ALA A 313 -2.59 -8.75 27.34
CA ALA A 313 -1.68 -7.60 27.35
C ALA A 313 -0.78 -7.57 28.59
N VAL A 314 -1.33 -7.78 29.79
CA VAL A 314 -0.55 -7.85 31.04
C VAL A 314 0.44 -9.02 30.99
N ALA A 315 0.00 -10.20 30.55
CA ALA A 315 0.89 -11.36 30.40
C ALA A 315 2.00 -11.09 29.38
N GLY A 316 1.67 -10.49 28.24
CA GLY A 316 2.63 -10.10 27.19
C GLY A 316 3.64 -9.06 27.66
N TYR A 317 3.24 -8.11 28.50
CA TYR A 317 4.15 -7.13 29.12
C TYR A 317 5.29 -7.80 29.88
N PHE A 318 4.93 -8.69 30.82
CA PHE A 318 5.92 -9.36 31.67
C PHE A 318 6.76 -10.35 30.86
N TYR A 319 6.13 -11.07 29.92
CA TYR A 319 6.84 -11.98 29.04
C TYR A 319 7.92 -11.24 28.23
N SER A 320 7.55 -10.22 27.45
CA SER A 320 8.50 -9.46 26.63
C SER A 320 9.55 -8.71 27.48
N SER A 321 9.17 -8.18 28.64
CA SER A 321 10.14 -7.52 29.53
C SER A 321 11.21 -8.49 30.05
N VAL A 322 10.84 -9.75 30.30
CA VAL A 322 11.76 -10.78 30.80
C VAL A 322 12.59 -11.38 29.66
N THR A 323 11.99 -11.64 28.49
CA THR A 323 12.72 -12.22 27.35
C THR A 323 13.73 -11.25 26.76
N ASP A 324 13.36 -9.97 26.67
CA ASP A 324 14.18 -8.96 25.99
C ASP A 324 15.00 -8.16 27.01
N LEU A 325 14.85 -8.46 28.31
CA LEU A 325 15.46 -7.77 29.45
C LEU A 325 15.24 -6.24 29.39
N ASP A 326 14.09 -5.82 28.85
CA ASP A 326 13.75 -4.42 28.62
C ASP A 326 12.27 -4.13 28.89
N PHE A 327 11.99 -3.31 29.91
CA PHE A 327 10.63 -2.85 30.23
C PHE A 327 10.01 -1.99 29.13
N SER A 328 10.83 -1.40 28.25
CA SER A 328 10.35 -0.66 27.08
C SER A 328 9.72 -1.61 26.05
N ALA A 329 10.33 -2.78 25.80
CA ALA A 329 9.79 -3.85 24.98
C ALA A 329 8.46 -4.38 25.55
N GLY A 330 8.41 -4.64 26.86
CA GLY A 330 7.16 -5.03 27.53
C GLY A 330 6.04 -4.01 27.36
N ARG A 331 6.35 -2.72 27.53
CA ARG A 331 5.40 -1.62 27.34
C ARG A 331 4.91 -1.52 25.88
N LYS A 332 5.77 -1.77 24.90
CA LYS A 332 5.40 -1.86 23.47
C LYS A 332 4.38 -2.99 23.25
N THR A 333 4.67 -4.20 23.75
CA THR A 333 3.77 -5.36 23.68
C THR A 333 2.43 -5.11 24.36
N PHE A 334 2.45 -4.51 25.56
CA PHE A 334 1.23 -4.15 26.27
C PHE A 334 0.36 -3.20 25.45
N ARG A 335 0.94 -2.09 24.96
CA ARG A 335 0.24 -1.10 24.16
C ARG A 335 -0.38 -1.73 22.91
N TYR A 336 0.39 -2.55 22.20
CA TYR A 336 -0.10 -3.29 21.02
C TYR A 336 -1.30 -4.19 21.35
N LEU A 337 -1.25 -4.97 22.43
CA LEU A 337 -2.32 -5.89 22.81
C LEU A 337 -3.56 -5.18 23.41
N THR A 338 -3.39 -3.96 23.92
CA THR A 338 -4.50 -3.09 24.38
C THR A 338 -5.06 -2.17 23.29
N GLU A 339 -4.44 -2.11 22.11
CA GLU A 339 -4.92 -1.29 21.02
C GLU A 339 -6.21 -1.86 20.41
N LYS A 340 -7.05 -0.98 19.86
CA LYS A 340 -8.27 -1.39 19.16
C LYS A 340 -7.88 -2.24 17.95
N ARG A 341 -8.53 -3.39 17.78
CA ARG A 341 -8.20 -4.35 16.71
C ARG A 341 -8.31 -3.78 15.30
N VAL A 342 -9.10 -2.73 15.10
CA VAL A 342 -9.22 -2.03 13.81
C VAL A 342 -7.99 -1.15 13.48
N ARG A 343 -7.13 -0.87 14.47
CA ARG A 343 -5.91 -0.05 14.34
C ARG A 343 -4.63 -0.91 14.32
N LEU A 344 -4.75 -2.22 14.16
CA LEU A 344 -3.64 -3.19 14.23
C LEU A 344 -3.43 -3.92 12.91
#